data_AF-A0A954XHT4-F1
#
_entry.id   AF-A0A954XHT4-F1
#
_cell.length_a   1.000
_cell.length_b   1.000
_cell.length_c   1.000
_cell.angle_alpha   90.00
_cell.angle_beta   90.00
_cell.angle_gamma   90.00
#
_symmetry.space_group_name_H-M   'P 1'
#
loop_
_entity.id
_entity.type
_entity.pdbx_description
1 polymer ?
#
loop_
_entity_poly.entity_id
_entity_poly.type
_entity_poly.pdbx_seq_one_letter_code
_entity_poly.pdbx_strand_id
1 'polypeptide(L)'
;MMCLFTWMPLSARGDALTKLPRTLQKTVREQLLPVVAGGNPVLQLQEVADIVPKLNEAQTKAVDAFLAEHKLPALAVVVVDARSTLMGYGFAAQMPGASPKEAELLVPEVTRRMEEALVESRQFHQKANGDKVNQDGAIDFAANENRLYEMRALRRRLEAAGQLGRYSRDWITDPKARTRSVISPDHQARIDQLAGLTTQVQQASYALDEYELTFRLAQFRHAVKLLDGAVAFRDRLLAIGVIDEDGPAIREVLGRAAQANWQYTNAELNDPNLSVTIQATGDAALATSPEILEKSRLFRQGLQWWLRGRYGRGPDGYGLLKSELALISPAAQMGIYLPNETPTPTDPANPSITAVPEVDRRHHYIWGMEYRRVQQVSSESMTATG
;
A
#
# COMPACT_ATOMS: atom_id res chain seq x y z
N MET A 1 31.20 -5.92 -33.82
CA MET A 1 30.94 -4.73 -32.99
C MET A 1 31.02 -5.18 -31.53
N MET A 2 32.23 -5.12 -30.96
CA MET A 2 32.51 -5.58 -29.58
C MET A 2 32.20 -4.43 -28.63
N CYS A 3 31.24 -4.65 -27.72
CA CYS A 3 31.00 -3.72 -26.61
C CYS A 3 32.12 -3.89 -25.58
N LEU A 4 33.06 -2.96 -25.59
CA LEU A 4 34.02 -2.74 -24.50
C LEU A 4 33.24 -2.33 -23.25
N PHE A 5 33.14 -3.25 -22.29
CA PHE A 5 32.84 -2.90 -20.90
C PHE A 5 34.03 -2.09 -20.36
N THR A 6 33.95 -0.77 -20.49
CA THR A 6 34.85 0.14 -19.76
C THR A 6 34.56 -0.03 -18.27
N TRP A 7 35.47 -0.72 -17.57
CA TRP A 7 35.63 -0.59 -16.13
C TRP A 7 35.90 0.88 -15.83
N MET A 8 34.89 1.58 -15.29
CA MET A 8 35.12 2.90 -14.71
C MET A 8 36.10 2.73 -13.53
N PRO A 9 37.20 3.49 -13.48
CA PRO A 9 38.08 3.47 -12.33
C PRO A 9 37.32 3.98 -11.09
N LEU A 10 37.35 3.20 -10.02
CA LEU A 10 36.74 3.51 -8.71
C LEU A 10 37.32 4.76 -8.02
N SER A 11 38.24 5.50 -8.66
CA SER A 11 39.05 6.54 -8.04
C SER A 11 38.42 7.94 -8.00
N ALA A 12 37.17 8.10 -8.45
CA ALA A 12 36.44 9.37 -8.40
C ALA A 12 35.16 9.34 -7.53
N ARG A 13 34.96 8.29 -6.72
CA ARG A 13 34.01 8.39 -5.58
C ARG A 13 34.75 9.09 -4.46
N GLY A 14 34.48 10.39 -4.31
CA GLY A 14 34.97 11.18 -3.18
C GLY A 14 34.45 10.52 -1.91
N ASP A 15 35.32 9.76 -1.24
CA ASP A 15 34.93 8.78 -0.23
C ASP A 15 34.29 9.50 0.95
N ALA A 16 32.94 9.63 0.92
CA ALA A 16 32.16 10.38 1.90
C ALA A 16 32.45 9.92 3.34
N LEU A 17 32.90 8.67 3.48
CA LEU A 17 33.30 8.04 4.74
C LEU A 17 34.66 8.53 5.28
N THR A 18 35.48 9.26 4.53
CA THR A 18 36.77 9.81 5.01
C THR A 18 36.63 10.71 6.24
N LYS A 19 35.43 11.27 6.47
CA LYS A 19 35.06 12.05 7.66
C LYS A 19 34.79 11.21 8.91
N LEU A 20 34.71 9.88 8.77
CA LEU A 20 34.50 8.94 9.87
C LEU A 20 35.84 8.37 10.38
N PRO A 21 35.93 8.00 11.67
CA PRO A 21 37.02 7.15 12.17
C PRO A 21 37.13 5.85 11.35
N ARG A 22 38.36 5.37 11.10
CA ARG A 22 38.62 4.17 10.28
C ARG A 22 37.80 2.93 10.70
N THR A 23 37.59 2.75 11.99
CA THR A 23 36.76 1.66 12.53
C THR A 23 35.30 1.78 12.10
N LEU A 24 34.72 2.99 12.14
CA LEU A 24 33.36 3.24 11.67
C LEU A 24 33.24 3.15 10.15
N GLN A 25 34.26 3.56 9.39
CA GLN A 25 34.30 3.35 7.93
C GLN A 25 34.19 1.87 7.58
N LYS A 26 34.95 1.02 8.29
CA LYS A 26 34.92 -0.43 8.12
C LYS A 26 33.54 -0.99 8.44
N THR A 27 32.97 -0.65 9.59
CA THR A 27 31.61 -1.06 9.98
C THR A 27 30.55 -0.65 8.94
N VAL A 28 30.58 0.60 8.46
CA VAL A 28 29.60 1.07 7.46
C VAL A 28 29.74 0.31 6.13
N ARG A 29 30.96 0.02 5.68
CA ARG A 29 31.22 -0.70 4.43
C ARG A 29 30.91 -2.19 4.50
N GLU A 30 31.33 -2.84 5.57
CA GLU A 30 31.32 -4.30 5.68
C GLU A 30 30.05 -4.84 6.35
N GLN A 31 29.37 -4.04 7.17
CA GLN A 31 28.20 -4.49 7.94
C GLN A 31 26.92 -3.76 7.50
N LEU A 32 26.91 -2.42 7.54
CA LEU A 32 25.70 -1.65 7.23
C LEU A 32 25.31 -1.76 5.75
N LEU A 33 26.25 -1.53 4.83
CA LEU A 33 25.95 -1.48 3.40
C LEU A 33 25.31 -2.78 2.86
N PRO A 34 25.85 -3.99 3.13
CA PRO A 34 25.22 -5.23 2.68
C PRO A 34 23.83 -5.45 3.27
N VAL A 35 23.61 -5.07 4.53
CA VAL A 35 22.33 -5.23 5.22
C VAL A 35 21.27 -4.27 4.69
N VAL A 36 21.64 -3.01 4.43
CA VAL A 36 20.75 -2.04 3.79
C VAL A 36 20.37 -2.50 2.39
N ALA A 37 21.35 -2.92 1.58
CA ALA A 37 21.12 -3.44 0.24
C ALA A 37 20.29 -4.73 0.22
N GLY A 38 20.43 -5.58 1.24
CA GLY A 38 19.71 -6.85 1.37
C GLY A 38 18.25 -6.71 1.81
N GLY A 39 17.81 -5.54 2.29
CA GLY A 39 16.40 -5.27 2.58
C GLY A 39 15.80 -6.01 3.78
N ASN A 40 16.60 -6.72 4.59
CA ASN A 40 16.08 -7.44 5.76
C ASN A 40 15.83 -6.47 6.92
N PRO A 41 14.57 -6.22 7.32
CA PRO A 41 14.27 -5.17 8.29
C PRO A 41 14.79 -5.50 9.70
N VAL A 42 14.90 -6.78 10.08
CA VAL A 42 15.45 -7.17 11.39
C VAL A 42 16.94 -6.84 11.47
N LEU A 43 17.69 -7.27 10.45
CA LEU A 43 19.13 -7.01 10.39
C LEU A 43 19.41 -5.51 10.26
N GLN A 44 18.61 -4.79 9.45
CA GLN A 44 18.72 -3.33 9.31
C GLN A 44 18.60 -2.63 10.67
N LEU A 45 17.60 -2.99 11.50
CA LEU A 45 17.49 -2.39 12.84
C LEU A 45 18.62 -2.77 13.77
N GLN A 46 19.11 -4.00 13.72
CA GLN A 46 20.24 -4.44 14.54
C GLN A 46 21.51 -3.65 14.23
N GLU A 47 21.88 -3.58 12.95
CA GLU A 47 23.09 -2.87 12.52
C GLU A 47 22.99 -1.36 12.76
N VAL A 48 21.81 -0.77 12.51
CA VAL A 48 21.59 0.66 12.79
C VAL A 48 21.68 0.94 14.28
N ALA A 49 21.04 0.13 15.13
CA ALA A 49 21.06 0.32 16.59
C ALA A 49 22.49 0.31 17.15
N ASP A 50 23.39 -0.45 16.52
CA ASP A 50 24.81 -0.50 16.90
C ASP A 50 25.63 0.70 16.39
N ILE A 51 25.23 1.31 15.27
CA ILE A 51 26.00 2.37 14.60
C ILE A 51 25.53 3.77 15.02
N VAL A 52 24.22 4.05 14.98
CA VAL A 52 23.65 5.38 15.20
C VAL A 52 24.10 6.03 16.51
N PRO A 53 24.17 5.32 17.66
CA PRO A 53 24.66 5.91 18.90
C PRO A 53 26.09 6.49 18.82
N LYS A 54 26.92 5.95 17.90
CA LYS A 54 28.33 6.31 17.71
C LYS A 54 28.52 7.48 16.74
N LEU A 55 27.48 7.89 16.02
CA LEU A 55 27.54 8.97 15.04
C LEU A 55 27.19 10.32 15.68
N ASN A 56 27.85 11.40 15.22
CA ASN A 56 27.38 12.77 15.38
C ASN A 56 26.71 13.27 14.08
N GLU A 57 26.13 14.46 14.08
CA GLU A 57 25.39 14.99 12.91
C GLU A 57 26.22 15.02 11.61
N ALA A 58 27.48 15.47 11.68
CA ALA A 58 28.36 15.53 10.51
C ALA A 58 28.71 14.12 9.98
N GLN A 59 28.84 13.15 10.89
CA GLN A 59 29.10 11.76 10.57
C GLN A 59 27.86 11.06 10.00
N THR A 60 26.66 11.35 10.51
CA THR A 60 25.40 10.87 9.93
C THR A 60 25.26 11.34 8.48
N LYS A 61 25.49 12.64 8.21
CA LYS A 61 25.48 13.18 6.83
C LYS A 61 26.50 12.51 5.92
N ALA A 62 27.67 12.13 6.45
CA ALA A 62 28.69 11.39 5.71
C ALA A 62 28.23 9.97 5.35
N VAL A 63 27.55 9.28 6.27
CA VAL A 63 26.93 7.97 6.01
C VAL A 63 25.81 8.09 4.98
N ASP A 64 24.94 9.09 5.09
CA ASP A 64 23.85 9.32 4.12
C ASP A 64 24.38 9.59 2.71
N ALA A 65 25.44 10.40 2.58
CA ALA A 65 26.09 10.63 1.30
C ALA A 65 26.70 9.35 0.71
N PHE A 66 27.31 8.51 1.55
CA PHE A 66 27.85 7.22 1.12
C PHE A 66 26.75 6.24 0.67
N LEU A 67 25.61 6.18 1.36
CA LEU A 67 24.45 5.39 0.96
C LEU A 67 23.89 5.90 -0.37
N ALA A 68 23.79 7.22 -0.55
CA ALA A 68 23.33 7.84 -1.79
C ALA A 68 24.25 7.53 -2.99
N GLU A 69 25.58 7.49 -2.81
CA GLU A 69 26.53 7.04 -3.84
C GLU A 69 26.28 5.60 -4.32
N HIS A 70 25.65 4.77 -3.48
CA HIS A 70 25.25 3.40 -3.78
C HIS A 70 23.77 3.28 -4.18
N LYS A 71 23.07 4.41 -4.39
CA LYS A 71 21.63 4.47 -4.71
C LYS A 71 20.75 3.84 -3.61
N LEU A 72 21.21 3.89 -2.36
CA LEU A 72 20.46 3.42 -1.20
C LEU A 72 19.83 4.62 -0.46
N PRO A 73 18.72 4.40 0.27
CA PRO A 73 18.09 5.46 1.05
C PRO A 73 18.99 5.98 2.17
N ALA A 74 18.71 7.21 2.62
CA ALA A 74 19.34 7.78 3.81
C ALA A 74 19.03 6.95 5.06
N LEU A 75 19.87 7.04 6.08
CA LEU A 75 19.80 6.21 7.28
C LEU A 75 18.45 6.34 7.99
N ALA A 76 17.92 7.57 8.13
CA ALA A 76 16.60 7.80 8.72
C ALA A 76 15.49 7.02 7.99
N VAL A 77 15.53 7.03 6.65
CA VAL A 77 14.55 6.34 5.79
C VAL A 77 14.63 4.83 5.99
N VAL A 78 15.84 4.27 5.97
CA VAL A 78 16.08 2.83 6.19
C VAL A 78 15.45 2.37 7.51
N VAL A 79 15.68 3.13 8.59
CA VAL A 79 15.20 2.72 9.93
C VAL A 79 13.69 2.86 10.03
N VAL A 80 13.11 3.95 9.52
CA VAL A 80 11.65 4.11 9.48
C VAL A 80 11.00 3.00 8.66
N ASP A 81 11.56 2.62 7.50
CA ASP A 81 11.04 1.54 6.66
C ASP A 81 11.15 0.17 7.35
N ALA A 82 12.29 -0.13 7.97
CA ALA A 82 12.50 -1.37 8.69
C ALA A 82 11.53 -1.52 9.87
N ARG A 83 11.36 -0.46 10.67
CA ARG A 83 10.38 -0.43 11.78
C ARG A 83 8.95 -0.56 11.25
N SER A 84 8.58 0.20 10.22
CA SER A 84 7.25 0.15 9.60
C SER A 84 6.91 -1.25 9.09
N THR A 85 7.88 -1.91 8.45
CA THR A 85 7.74 -3.27 7.94
C THR A 85 7.51 -4.27 9.07
N LEU A 86 8.29 -4.21 10.14
CA LEU A 86 8.12 -5.09 11.30
C LEU A 86 6.81 -4.84 12.05
N MET A 87 6.35 -3.59 12.14
CA MET A 87 5.02 -3.28 12.66
C MET A 87 3.92 -3.92 11.81
N GLY A 88 4.02 -3.83 10.49
CA GLY A 88 3.11 -4.49 9.55
C GLY A 88 3.08 -6.01 9.70
N TYR A 89 4.19 -6.62 10.13
CA TYR A 89 4.27 -8.06 10.44
C TYR A 89 3.80 -8.43 11.85
N GLY A 90 3.39 -7.46 12.67
CA GLY A 90 2.97 -7.70 14.05
C GLY A 90 4.13 -7.93 15.03
N PHE A 91 5.37 -7.65 14.63
CA PHE A 91 6.56 -7.78 15.47
C PHE A 91 6.86 -6.54 16.32
N ALA A 92 5.88 -5.63 16.49
CA ALA A 92 6.09 -4.36 17.18
C ALA A 92 6.64 -4.50 18.61
N ALA A 93 6.16 -5.49 19.36
CA ALA A 93 6.61 -5.76 20.73
C ALA A 93 8.01 -6.41 20.82
N GLN A 94 8.54 -6.92 19.71
CA GLN A 94 9.82 -7.64 19.65
C GLN A 94 10.95 -6.77 19.10
N MET A 95 10.61 -5.57 18.59
CA MET A 95 11.61 -4.63 18.10
C MET A 95 12.44 -4.06 19.25
N PRO A 96 13.76 -3.85 19.06
CA PRO A 96 14.56 -3.11 20.02
C PRO A 96 14.02 -1.67 20.14
N GLY A 97 13.98 -1.18 21.37
CA GLY A 97 13.64 0.22 21.65
C GLY A 97 14.61 1.16 20.95
N ALA A 98 14.12 2.29 20.42
CA ALA A 98 14.97 3.26 19.76
C ALA A 98 15.91 3.92 20.79
N SER A 99 17.19 4.02 20.45
CA SER A 99 18.12 4.83 21.26
C SER A 99 17.75 6.33 21.15
N PRO A 100 18.15 7.20 22.10
CA PRO A 100 17.86 8.64 22.00
C PRO A 100 18.34 9.30 20.69
N LYS A 101 19.53 8.90 20.21
CA LYS A 101 20.07 9.37 18.92
C LYS A 101 19.32 8.79 17.71
N GLU A 102 18.82 7.56 17.84
CA GLU A 102 17.94 6.98 16.82
C GLU A 102 16.61 7.73 16.79
N ALA A 103 16.02 8.06 17.95
CA ALA A 103 14.84 8.91 18.01
C ALA A 103 15.08 10.28 17.34
N GLU A 104 16.21 10.93 17.59
CA GLU A 104 16.59 12.19 16.90
C GLU A 104 16.64 12.03 15.38
N LEU A 105 17.13 10.88 14.90
CA LEU A 105 17.19 10.55 13.48
C LEU A 105 15.79 10.27 12.89
N LEU A 106 14.93 9.60 13.63
CA LEU A 106 13.62 9.14 13.17
C LEU A 106 12.57 10.25 13.13
N VAL A 107 12.53 11.09 14.16
CA VAL A 107 11.45 12.09 14.33
C VAL A 107 11.26 12.98 13.11
N PRO A 108 12.31 13.56 12.48
CA PRO A 108 12.14 14.36 11.26
C PRO A 108 11.53 13.58 10.09
N GLU A 109 11.95 12.33 9.89
CA GLU A 109 11.46 11.49 8.80
C GLU A 109 10.01 11.03 9.03
N VAL A 110 9.66 10.67 10.27
CA VAL A 110 8.27 10.35 10.66
C VAL A 110 7.38 11.57 10.44
N THR A 111 7.83 12.74 10.90
CA THR A 111 7.12 14.01 10.72
C THR A 111 6.86 14.28 9.23
N ARG A 112 7.91 14.17 8.39
CA ARG A 112 7.81 14.34 6.94
C ARG A 112 6.75 13.42 6.33
N ARG A 113 6.76 12.12 6.66
CA ARG A 113 5.78 11.15 6.11
C ARG A 113 4.34 11.44 6.55
N MET A 114 4.14 11.89 7.79
CA MET A 114 2.82 12.28 8.27
C MET A 114 2.33 13.54 7.56
N GLU A 115 3.20 14.54 7.38
CA GLU A 115 2.88 15.76 6.65
C GLU A 115 2.57 15.47 5.17
N GLU A 116 3.31 14.58 4.53
CA GLU A 116 3.06 14.11 3.16
C GLU A 116 1.69 13.44 3.03
N ALA A 117 1.36 12.50 3.93
CA ALA A 117 0.05 11.86 3.93
C ALA A 117 -1.10 12.87 4.12
N LEU A 118 -0.88 13.91 4.96
CA LEU A 118 -1.84 15.00 5.15
C LEU A 118 -1.95 15.91 3.92
N VAL A 119 -0.84 16.22 3.24
CA VAL A 119 -0.85 16.98 1.98
C VAL A 119 -1.61 16.22 0.91
N GLU A 120 -1.32 14.93 0.73
CA GLU A 120 -2.03 14.07 -0.22
C GLU A 120 -3.52 13.98 0.09
N SER A 121 -3.90 13.85 1.37
CA SER A 121 -5.30 13.86 1.79
C SER A 121 -5.99 15.18 1.43
N ARG A 122 -5.35 16.32 1.68
CA ARG A 122 -5.89 17.63 1.28
C ARG A 122 -6.05 17.76 -0.23
N GLN A 123 -5.04 17.34 -0.99
CA GLN A 123 -5.08 17.37 -2.46
C GLN A 123 -6.19 16.46 -3.00
N PHE A 124 -6.35 15.27 -2.41
CA PHE A 124 -7.43 14.36 -2.74
C PHE A 124 -8.80 15.00 -2.50
N HIS A 125 -9.03 15.60 -1.32
CA HIS A 125 -10.29 16.26 -1.00
C HIS A 125 -10.56 17.49 -1.88
N GLN A 126 -9.53 18.26 -2.25
CA GLN A 126 -9.67 19.38 -3.20
C GLN A 126 -10.11 18.90 -4.59
N LYS A 127 -9.46 17.85 -5.11
CA LYS A 127 -9.85 17.20 -6.38
C LYS A 127 -11.28 16.65 -6.27
N ALA A 128 -11.59 15.97 -5.17
CA ALA A 128 -12.89 15.37 -4.88
C ALA A 128 -14.05 16.35 -4.74
N ASN A 129 -13.80 17.56 -4.25
CA ASN A 129 -14.83 18.59 -4.16
C ASN A 129 -15.06 19.30 -5.50
N GLY A 130 -14.03 19.35 -6.37
CA GLY A 130 -14.15 19.82 -7.75
C GLY A 130 -14.90 18.84 -8.65
N ASP A 131 -14.63 17.54 -8.45
CA ASP A 131 -15.37 16.43 -9.04
C ASP A 131 -16.68 16.26 -8.28
N LYS A 132 -17.68 17.13 -8.54
CA LYS A 132 -19.05 16.80 -8.12
C LYS A 132 -19.32 15.40 -8.65
N VAL A 133 -19.48 14.43 -7.75
CA VAL A 133 -20.08 13.13 -8.09
C VAL A 133 -21.31 13.51 -8.88
N ASN A 134 -21.31 13.23 -10.19
CA ASN A 134 -22.30 13.76 -11.11
C ASN A 134 -23.69 13.32 -10.62
N GLN A 135 -24.34 14.16 -9.81
CA GLN A 135 -25.64 13.86 -9.22
C GLN A 135 -26.69 13.72 -10.33
N ASP A 136 -26.41 14.29 -11.51
CA ASP A 136 -27.29 14.32 -12.68
C ASP A 136 -26.66 13.77 -13.98
N GLY A 137 -25.42 13.29 -13.96
CA GLY A 137 -24.67 12.89 -15.16
C GLY A 137 -24.24 11.41 -15.12
N ALA A 138 -24.21 10.77 -16.28
CA ALA A 138 -23.81 9.36 -16.45
C ALA A 138 -22.59 9.02 -15.58
N ILE A 139 -22.79 8.13 -14.60
CA ILE A 139 -21.69 7.70 -13.75
C ILE A 139 -20.88 6.67 -14.54
N ASP A 140 -19.60 6.99 -14.74
CA ASP A 140 -18.65 6.04 -15.31
C ASP A 140 -18.14 5.11 -14.20
N PHE A 141 -18.65 3.87 -14.20
CA PHE A 141 -18.21 2.83 -13.27
C PHE A 141 -16.69 2.59 -13.29
N ALA A 142 -16.02 2.76 -14.43
CA ALA A 142 -14.57 2.59 -14.51
C ALA A 142 -13.81 3.74 -13.82
N ALA A 143 -14.25 4.98 -14.02
CA ALA A 143 -13.73 6.14 -13.30
C ALA A 143 -13.94 6.01 -11.77
N ASN A 144 -15.07 5.44 -11.36
CA ASN A 144 -15.35 5.21 -9.96
C ASN A 144 -14.49 4.12 -9.31
N GLU A 145 -14.17 3.05 -10.04
CA GLU A 145 -13.27 2.01 -9.53
C GLU A 145 -11.88 2.58 -9.24
N ASN A 146 -11.36 3.40 -10.16
CA ASN A 146 -10.12 4.15 -9.94
C ASN A 146 -10.21 5.08 -8.74
N ARG A 147 -11.34 5.74 -8.53
CA ARG A 147 -11.56 6.61 -7.37
C ARG A 147 -11.57 5.83 -6.04
N LEU A 148 -12.25 4.68 -5.99
CA LEU A 148 -12.21 3.79 -4.83
C LEU A 148 -10.80 3.26 -4.57
N TYR A 149 -10.03 3.03 -5.64
CA TYR A 149 -8.63 2.65 -5.53
C TYR A 149 -7.77 3.78 -4.94
N GLU A 150 -7.90 5.02 -5.44
CA GLU A 150 -7.25 6.21 -4.87
C GLU A 150 -7.55 6.34 -3.37
N MET A 151 -8.83 6.22 -2.96
CA MET A 151 -9.24 6.25 -1.55
C MET A 151 -8.57 5.15 -0.73
N ARG A 152 -8.54 3.91 -1.23
CA ARG A 152 -7.90 2.77 -0.53
C ARG A 152 -6.40 2.97 -0.37
N ALA A 153 -5.73 3.48 -1.40
CA ALA A 153 -4.30 3.80 -1.35
C ALA A 153 -4.03 4.89 -0.32
N LEU A 154 -4.81 5.97 -0.32
CA LEU A 154 -4.70 7.06 0.65
C LEU A 154 -5.00 6.58 2.09
N ARG A 155 -6.03 5.75 2.30
CA ARG A 155 -6.33 5.15 3.61
C ARG A 155 -5.12 4.40 4.15
N ARG A 156 -4.49 3.54 3.34
CA ARG A 156 -3.28 2.81 3.77
C ARG A 156 -2.13 3.74 4.15
N ARG A 157 -1.95 4.85 3.43
CA ARG A 157 -0.92 5.85 3.76
C ARG A 157 -1.22 6.56 5.08
N LEU A 158 -2.47 6.98 5.30
CA LEU A 158 -2.91 7.59 6.56
C LEU A 158 -2.80 6.61 7.73
N GLU A 159 -3.19 5.35 7.54
CA GLU A 159 -3.03 4.29 8.54
C GLU A 159 -1.56 4.06 8.90
N ALA A 160 -0.69 3.92 7.90
CA ALA A 160 0.74 3.74 8.10
C ALA A 160 1.37 4.95 8.81
N ALA A 161 1.04 6.18 8.37
CA ALA A 161 1.50 7.41 9.00
C ALA A 161 1.01 7.54 10.45
N GLY A 162 -0.26 7.22 10.71
CA GLY A 162 -0.86 7.27 12.04
C GLY A 162 -0.28 6.21 12.99
N GLN A 163 -0.06 4.98 12.50
CA GLN A 163 0.64 3.95 13.26
C GLN A 163 2.06 4.39 13.58
N LEU A 164 2.82 4.83 12.57
CA LEU A 164 4.19 5.29 12.75
C LEU A 164 4.28 6.45 13.75
N GLY A 165 3.38 7.44 13.68
CA GLY A 165 3.31 8.54 14.63
C GLY A 165 3.05 8.07 16.07
N ARG A 166 2.07 7.18 16.28
CA ARG A 166 1.77 6.60 17.60
C ARG A 166 2.96 5.81 18.16
N TYR A 167 3.51 4.90 17.38
CA TYR A 167 4.65 4.08 17.81
C TYR A 167 5.89 4.93 18.09
N SER A 168 6.18 5.93 17.24
CA SER A 168 7.30 6.83 17.47
C SER A 168 7.15 7.59 18.78
N ARG A 169 5.94 8.11 19.07
CA ARG A 169 5.67 8.76 20.36
C ARG A 169 5.88 7.79 21.53
N ASP A 170 5.34 6.58 21.44
CA ASP A 170 5.43 5.60 22.52
C ASP A 170 6.90 5.19 22.79
N TRP A 171 7.73 5.06 21.75
CA TRP A 171 9.18 4.80 21.91
C TRP A 171 9.92 5.95 22.60
N ILE A 172 9.57 7.19 22.25
CA ILE A 172 10.29 8.36 22.77
C ILE A 172 9.84 8.72 24.19
N THR A 173 8.60 8.37 24.53
CA THR A 173 8.02 8.64 25.85
C THR A 173 8.21 7.49 26.84
N ASP A 174 8.71 6.33 26.43
CA ASP A 174 8.99 5.18 27.31
C ASP A 174 9.91 5.60 28.48
N PRO A 175 9.43 5.50 29.74
CA PRO A 175 10.21 5.83 30.93
C PRO A 175 11.54 5.07 31.03
N LYS A 176 11.62 3.86 30.46
CA LYS A 176 12.85 3.04 30.42
C LYS A 176 13.87 3.58 29.42
N ALA A 177 13.42 4.27 28.37
CA ALA A 177 14.29 4.99 27.42
C ALA A 177 14.75 6.33 28.00
N ARG A 178 13.86 7.01 28.75
CA ARG A 178 14.15 8.30 29.42
C ARG A 178 15.19 8.24 30.54
N THR A 179 15.40 7.07 31.13
CA THR A 179 16.32 6.91 32.28
C THR A 179 17.81 7.09 31.93
N ARG A 180 18.17 7.31 30.65
CA ARG A 180 19.57 7.38 30.19
C ARG A 180 19.98 8.66 29.45
N SER A 181 19.10 9.64 29.23
CA SER A 181 19.48 10.88 28.54
C SER A 181 18.52 12.04 28.79
N VAL A 182 19.08 13.23 29.01
CA VAL A 182 18.34 14.51 28.96
C VAL A 182 17.89 14.73 27.51
N ILE A 183 16.58 14.63 27.26
CA ILE A 183 15.99 15.00 25.96
C ILE A 183 16.18 16.53 25.81
N SER A 184 16.72 16.98 24.68
CA SER A 184 16.89 18.41 24.42
C SER A 184 15.52 19.10 24.29
N PRO A 185 15.38 20.40 24.63
CA PRO A 185 14.13 21.14 24.45
C PRO A 185 13.60 21.07 23.01
N ASP A 186 14.49 21.15 22.02
CA ASP A 186 14.14 21.03 20.60
C ASP A 186 13.56 19.66 20.25
N HIS A 187 14.09 18.59 20.86
CA HIS A 187 13.56 17.23 20.67
C HIS A 187 12.18 17.11 21.35
N GLN A 188 12.00 17.65 22.55
CA GLN A 188 10.69 17.67 23.21
C GLN A 188 9.63 18.38 22.36
N ALA A 189 9.95 19.54 21.79
CA ALA A 189 9.05 20.26 20.89
C ALA A 189 8.64 19.43 19.66
N ARG A 190 9.57 18.65 19.08
CA ARG A 190 9.27 17.77 17.94
C ARG A 190 8.41 16.57 18.33
N ILE A 191 8.57 16.02 19.53
CA ILE A 191 7.68 14.97 20.06
C ILE A 191 6.26 15.51 20.22
N ASP A 192 6.13 16.73 20.76
CA ASP A 192 4.82 17.36 20.94
C ASP A 192 4.15 17.65 19.58
N GLN A 193 4.94 18.02 18.56
CA GLN A 193 4.46 18.14 17.18
C GLN A 193 3.90 16.81 16.63
N LEU A 194 4.54 15.66 16.92
CA LEU A 194 4.04 14.35 16.50
C LEU A 194 2.66 14.02 17.07
N ALA A 195 2.38 14.43 18.31
CA ALA A 195 1.05 14.24 18.90
C ALA A 195 -0.03 15.02 18.12
N GLY A 196 0.25 16.29 17.79
CA GLY A 196 -0.63 17.11 16.97
C GLY A 196 -0.84 16.54 15.56
N LEU A 197 0.24 16.06 14.92
CA LEU A 197 0.15 15.41 13.62
C LEU A 197 -0.62 14.09 13.68
N THR A 198 -0.49 13.31 14.74
CA THR A 198 -1.22 12.04 14.91
C THR A 198 -2.72 12.30 14.95
N THR A 199 -3.15 13.32 15.69
CA THR A 199 -4.56 13.74 15.71
C THR A 199 -5.03 14.21 14.33
N GLN A 200 -4.24 15.00 13.61
CA GLN A 200 -4.58 15.45 12.26
C GLN A 200 -4.69 14.29 11.26
N VAL A 201 -3.78 13.32 11.30
CA VAL A 201 -3.82 12.11 10.45
C VAL A 201 -5.07 11.28 10.77
N GLN A 202 -5.42 11.15 12.05
CA GLN A 202 -6.63 10.45 12.45
C GLN A 202 -7.90 11.16 11.95
N GLN A 203 -7.96 12.49 12.05
CA GLN A 203 -9.06 13.29 11.50
C GLN A 203 -9.15 13.17 9.98
N ALA A 204 -8.03 13.20 9.28
CA ALA A 204 -7.98 12.99 7.83
C ALA A 204 -8.47 11.58 7.44
N SER A 205 -8.13 10.55 8.23
CA SER A 205 -8.65 9.20 8.03
C SER A 205 -10.17 9.15 8.16
N TYR A 206 -10.73 9.79 9.20
CA TYR A 206 -12.18 9.83 9.39
C TYR A 206 -12.90 10.62 8.28
N ALA A 207 -12.33 11.74 7.83
CA ALA A 207 -12.86 12.51 6.71
C ALA A 207 -12.85 11.69 5.40
N LEU A 208 -11.81 10.90 5.17
CA LEU A 208 -11.73 10.00 4.02
C LEU A 208 -12.76 8.87 4.11
N ASP A 209 -12.95 8.26 5.29
CA ASP A 209 -13.95 7.21 5.51
C ASP A 209 -15.37 7.73 5.26
N GLU A 210 -15.69 8.93 5.75
CA GLU A 210 -16.97 9.59 5.51
C GLU A 210 -17.19 9.92 4.03
N TYR A 211 -16.14 10.39 3.34
CA TYR A 211 -16.19 10.66 1.90
C TYR A 211 -16.40 9.36 1.10
N GLU A 212 -15.67 8.28 1.40
CA GLU A 212 -15.87 6.99 0.75
C GLU A 212 -17.30 6.48 0.95
N LEU A 213 -17.85 6.60 2.16
CA LEU A 213 -19.21 6.17 2.47
C LEU A 213 -20.25 6.97 1.68
N THR A 214 -20.10 8.29 1.63
CA THR A 214 -20.95 9.18 0.83
C THR A 214 -20.86 8.84 -0.66
N PHE A 215 -19.64 8.58 -1.15
CA PHE A 215 -19.39 8.20 -2.53
C PHE A 215 -20.04 6.87 -2.90
N ARG A 216 -19.87 5.82 -2.07
CA ARG A 216 -20.52 4.52 -2.26
C ARG A 216 -22.04 4.63 -2.20
N LEU A 217 -22.60 5.44 -1.31
CA LEU A 217 -24.04 5.67 -1.24
C LEU A 217 -24.60 6.31 -2.52
N ALA A 218 -23.89 7.30 -3.07
CA ALA A 218 -24.26 7.92 -4.34
C ALA A 218 -24.19 6.91 -5.50
N GLN A 219 -23.14 6.08 -5.54
CA GLN A 219 -23.02 5.00 -6.53
C GLN A 219 -24.15 3.98 -6.42
N PHE A 220 -24.48 3.54 -5.21
CA PHE A 220 -25.57 2.61 -4.94
C PHE A 220 -26.91 3.14 -5.50
N ARG A 221 -27.24 4.40 -5.20
CA ARG A 221 -28.48 5.04 -5.68
C ARG A 221 -28.53 5.15 -7.20
N HIS A 222 -27.41 5.51 -7.81
CA HIS A 222 -27.31 5.57 -9.26
C HIS A 222 -27.47 4.20 -9.89
N ALA A 223 -26.83 3.17 -9.33
CA ALA A 223 -26.94 1.79 -9.78
C ALA A 223 -28.39 1.30 -9.73
N VAL A 224 -29.13 1.59 -8.64
CA VAL A 224 -30.57 1.29 -8.54
C VAL A 224 -31.34 1.98 -9.67
N LYS A 225 -31.15 3.29 -9.87
CA LYS A 225 -31.83 4.05 -10.93
C LYS A 225 -31.52 3.53 -12.34
N LEU A 226 -30.31 3.04 -12.59
CA LEU A 226 -29.93 2.47 -13.89
C LEU A 226 -30.67 1.17 -14.21
N LEU A 227 -31.01 0.37 -13.20
CA LEU A 227 -31.73 -0.89 -13.41
C LEU A 227 -33.19 -0.67 -13.79
N ASP A 228 -33.79 0.43 -13.36
CA ASP A 228 -35.14 0.82 -13.76
C ASP A 228 -35.21 1.29 -15.24
N GLY A 229 -34.06 1.57 -15.86
CA GLY A 229 -33.96 2.13 -17.21
C GLY A 229 -33.65 1.12 -18.33
N ALA A 230 -33.88 1.55 -19.58
CA ALA A 230 -33.42 0.85 -20.78
C ALA A 230 -31.95 1.15 -21.05
N VAL A 231 -31.05 0.46 -20.33
CA VAL A 231 -29.59 0.64 -20.44
C VAL A 231 -28.91 -0.61 -21.00
N ALA A 232 -27.68 -0.45 -21.50
CA ALA A 232 -26.91 -1.54 -22.09
C ALA A 232 -26.62 -2.64 -21.06
N PHE A 233 -26.48 -3.89 -21.52
CA PHE A 233 -26.21 -5.05 -20.65
C PHE A 233 -24.99 -4.86 -19.75
N ARG A 234 -23.90 -4.28 -20.29
CA ARG A 234 -22.67 -3.97 -19.54
C ARG A 234 -22.98 -3.11 -18.31
N ASP A 235 -23.77 -2.05 -18.48
CA ASP A 235 -24.05 -1.10 -17.40
C ASP A 235 -24.99 -1.73 -16.36
N ARG A 236 -25.93 -2.58 -16.78
CA ARG A 236 -26.76 -3.38 -15.86
C ARG A 236 -25.92 -4.34 -15.03
N LEU A 237 -24.97 -5.03 -15.66
CA LEU A 237 -24.05 -5.96 -14.99
C LEU A 237 -23.21 -5.24 -13.92
N LEU A 238 -22.66 -4.07 -14.26
CA LEU A 238 -21.87 -3.25 -13.34
C LEU A 238 -22.73 -2.68 -12.20
N ALA A 239 -23.91 -2.14 -12.51
CA ALA A 239 -24.87 -1.61 -11.54
C ALA A 239 -25.29 -2.67 -10.51
N ILE A 240 -25.67 -3.87 -10.96
CA ILE A 240 -26.01 -4.96 -10.04
C ILE A 240 -24.83 -5.33 -9.15
N GLY A 241 -23.62 -5.38 -9.70
CA GLY A 241 -22.43 -5.64 -8.89
C GLY A 241 -22.17 -4.56 -7.84
N VAL A 242 -22.45 -3.29 -8.14
CA VAL A 242 -22.38 -2.20 -7.15
C VAL A 242 -23.43 -2.39 -6.06
N ILE A 243 -24.68 -2.74 -6.40
CA ILE A 243 -25.74 -2.97 -5.41
C ILE A 243 -25.40 -4.15 -4.48
N ASP A 244 -24.92 -5.26 -5.06
CA ASP A 244 -24.57 -6.50 -4.34
C ASP A 244 -23.37 -6.31 -3.41
N GLU A 245 -22.40 -5.44 -3.76
CA GLU A 245 -21.20 -5.20 -2.95
C GLU A 245 -21.31 -3.99 -2.02
N ASP A 246 -21.68 -2.81 -2.56
CA ASP A 246 -21.71 -1.56 -1.81
C ASP A 246 -22.87 -1.53 -0.82
N GLY A 247 -24.03 -2.12 -1.14
CA GLY A 247 -25.19 -2.14 -0.25
C GLY A 247 -24.84 -2.77 1.12
N PRO A 248 -24.38 -4.03 1.17
CA PRO A 248 -23.93 -4.66 2.41
C PRO A 248 -22.76 -3.92 3.09
N ALA A 249 -21.77 -3.46 2.31
CA ALA A 249 -20.60 -2.76 2.86
C ALA A 249 -20.96 -1.45 3.56
N ILE A 250 -21.84 -0.63 2.95
CA ILE A 250 -22.34 0.62 3.54
C ILE A 250 -23.08 0.30 4.85
N ARG A 251 -23.96 -0.70 4.84
CA ARG A 251 -24.75 -1.10 6.01
C ARG A 251 -23.88 -1.59 7.17
N GLU A 252 -22.82 -2.35 6.87
CA GLU A 252 -21.87 -2.81 7.89
C GLU A 252 -21.17 -1.62 8.57
N VAL A 253 -20.72 -0.64 7.77
CA VAL A 253 -20.08 0.58 8.30
C VAL A 253 -21.05 1.40 9.15
N LEU A 254 -22.28 1.63 8.66
CA LEU A 254 -23.33 2.34 9.41
C LEU A 254 -23.69 1.61 10.71
N GLY A 255 -23.77 0.27 10.69
CA GLY A 255 -24.03 -0.54 11.88
C GLY A 255 -22.94 -0.41 12.95
N ARG A 256 -21.67 -0.44 12.53
CA ARG A 256 -20.53 -0.20 13.44
C ARG A 256 -20.52 1.23 14.00
N ALA A 257 -20.83 2.22 13.16
CA ALA A 257 -20.92 3.62 13.57
C ALA A 257 -22.02 3.82 14.64
N ALA A 258 -23.19 3.23 14.44
CA ALA A 258 -24.28 3.27 15.41
C ALA A 258 -23.90 2.63 16.75
N GLN A 259 -23.24 1.48 16.74
CA GLN A 259 -22.74 0.82 17.97
C GLN A 259 -21.70 1.67 18.71
N ALA A 260 -20.88 2.42 17.98
CA ALA A 260 -19.87 3.30 18.52
C ALA A 260 -20.38 4.70 18.89
N ASN A 261 -21.68 4.99 18.71
CA ASN A 261 -22.26 6.34 18.81
C ASN A 261 -21.48 7.39 17.97
N TRP A 262 -20.93 6.96 16.85
CA TRP A 262 -20.20 7.84 15.94
C TRP A 262 -21.15 8.75 15.18
N GLN A 263 -20.76 10.01 14.99
CA GLN A 263 -21.53 11.01 14.24
C GLN A 263 -20.72 11.48 13.04
N TYR A 264 -21.29 11.35 11.84
CA TYR A 264 -20.73 11.86 10.60
C TYR A 264 -21.05 13.34 10.43
N THR A 265 -20.26 14.04 9.62
CA THR A 265 -20.55 15.44 9.24
C THR A 265 -21.75 15.51 8.30
N ASN A 266 -21.89 14.52 7.41
CA ASN A 266 -23.00 14.35 6.50
C ASN A 266 -24.23 13.83 7.26
N ALA A 267 -25.23 14.70 7.39
CA ALA A 267 -26.47 14.42 8.12
C ALA A 267 -27.23 13.18 7.61
N GLU A 268 -27.12 12.88 6.31
CA GLU A 268 -27.76 11.71 5.72
C GLU A 268 -27.19 10.40 6.27
N LEU A 269 -25.86 10.34 6.49
CA LEU A 269 -25.21 9.16 7.06
C LEU A 269 -25.58 8.92 8.53
N ASN A 270 -26.17 9.92 9.19
CA ASN A 270 -26.66 9.82 10.56
C ASN A 270 -28.16 9.44 10.63
N ASP A 271 -28.85 9.26 9.51
CA ASP A 271 -30.24 8.81 9.52
C ASP A 271 -30.33 7.36 10.04
N PRO A 272 -31.03 7.11 11.17
CA PRO A 272 -31.15 5.77 11.74
C PRO A 272 -31.85 4.78 10.81
N ASN A 273 -32.64 5.25 9.85
CA ASN A 273 -33.35 4.41 8.89
C ASN A 273 -32.56 4.12 7.62
N LEU A 274 -31.44 4.81 7.38
CA LEU A 274 -30.68 4.70 6.12
C LEU A 274 -30.27 3.25 5.81
N SER A 275 -29.80 2.51 6.82
CA SER A 275 -29.39 1.10 6.66
C SER A 275 -30.57 0.20 6.22
N VAL A 276 -31.76 0.44 6.76
CA VAL A 276 -32.99 -0.29 6.40
C VAL A 276 -33.43 0.08 4.98
N THR A 277 -33.38 1.36 4.63
CA THR A 277 -33.72 1.83 3.29
C THR A 277 -32.77 1.27 2.22
N ILE A 278 -31.47 1.24 2.48
CA ILE A 278 -30.47 0.63 1.58
C ILE A 278 -30.78 -0.86 1.39
N GLN A 279 -31.09 -1.59 2.47
CA GLN A 279 -31.45 -3.00 2.37
C GLN A 279 -32.70 -3.19 1.49
N ALA A 280 -33.80 -2.53 1.84
CA ALA A 280 -35.07 -2.70 1.13
C ALA A 280 -34.95 -2.33 -0.36
N THR A 281 -34.25 -1.24 -0.66
CA THR A 281 -34.03 -0.79 -2.04
C THR A 281 -33.12 -1.74 -2.81
N GLY A 282 -32.04 -2.22 -2.17
CA GLY A 282 -31.10 -3.15 -2.78
C GLY A 282 -31.74 -4.51 -3.06
N ASP A 283 -32.45 -5.07 -2.09
CA ASP A 283 -33.15 -6.36 -2.22
C ASP A 283 -34.21 -6.29 -3.33
N ALA A 284 -34.99 -5.19 -3.38
CA ALA A 284 -35.97 -4.96 -4.45
C ALA A 284 -35.30 -4.87 -5.83
N ALA A 285 -34.21 -4.11 -5.95
CA ALA A 285 -33.50 -3.95 -7.23
C ALA A 285 -32.87 -5.27 -7.71
N LEU A 286 -32.24 -6.03 -6.81
CA LEU A 286 -31.64 -7.33 -7.13
C LEU A 286 -32.68 -8.38 -7.56
N ALA A 287 -33.88 -8.34 -6.98
CA ALA A 287 -34.97 -9.24 -7.33
C ALA A 287 -35.50 -9.05 -8.76
N THR A 288 -35.28 -7.88 -9.38
CA THR A 288 -35.73 -7.62 -10.76
C THR A 288 -34.93 -8.37 -11.82
N SER A 289 -33.69 -8.79 -11.51
CA SER A 289 -32.73 -9.32 -12.48
C SER A 289 -31.85 -10.45 -11.93
N PRO A 290 -32.43 -11.57 -11.44
CA PRO A 290 -31.68 -12.63 -10.76
C PRO A 290 -30.60 -13.29 -11.63
N GLU A 291 -30.82 -13.43 -12.93
CA GLU A 291 -29.83 -14.00 -13.86
C GLU A 291 -28.61 -13.08 -14.04
N ILE A 292 -28.82 -11.76 -14.11
CA ILE A 292 -27.73 -10.79 -14.27
C ILE A 292 -26.92 -10.71 -12.96
N LEU A 293 -27.58 -10.82 -11.80
CA LEU A 293 -26.91 -10.93 -10.51
C LEU A 293 -25.95 -12.11 -10.44
N GLU A 294 -26.40 -13.30 -10.82
CA GLU A 294 -25.53 -14.48 -10.83
C GLU A 294 -24.32 -14.29 -11.77
N LYS A 295 -24.56 -13.75 -12.98
CA LYS A 295 -23.47 -13.44 -13.92
C LYS A 295 -22.49 -12.40 -13.36
N SER A 296 -22.99 -11.38 -12.67
CA SER A 296 -22.15 -10.35 -12.04
C SER A 296 -21.26 -10.95 -10.95
N ARG A 297 -21.83 -11.79 -10.07
CA ARG A 297 -21.09 -12.51 -9.03
C ARG A 297 -20.00 -13.40 -9.60
N LEU A 298 -20.33 -14.22 -10.60
CA LEU A 298 -19.36 -15.09 -11.27
C LEU A 298 -18.24 -14.29 -11.95
N PHE A 299 -18.60 -13.21 -12.65
CA PHE A 299 -17.63 -12.32 -13.30
C PHE A 299 -16.66 -11.70 -12.28
N ARG A 300 -17.17 -11.11 -11.20
CA ARG A 300 -16.34 -10.47 -10.17
C ARG A 300 -15.54 -11.47 -9.37
N GLN A 301 -16.09 -12.64 -9.07
CA GLN A 301 -15.35 -13.74 -8.47
C GLN A 301 -14.18 -14.14 -9.39
N GLY A 302 -14.43 -14.32 -10.69
CA GLY A 302 -13.40 -14.58 -11.69
C GLY A 302 -12.33 -13.49 -11.73
N LEU A 303 -12.71 -12.21 -11.69
CA LEU A 303 -11.78 -11.09 -11.60
C LEU A 303 -10.96 -11.10 -10.29
N GLN A 304 -11.57 -11.40 -9.15
CA GLN A 304 -10.84 -11.50 -7.88
C GLN A 304 -9.80 -12.63 -7.91
N TRP A 305 -10.14 -13.78 -8.48
CA TRP A 305 -9.18 -14.87 -8.73
C TRP A 305 -8.05 -14.41 -9.66
N TRP A 306 -8.39 -13.70 -10.73
CA TRP A 306 -7.45 -13.15 -11.69
C TRP A 306 -6.58 -12.00 -11.13
N LEU A 307 -7.06 -11.18 -10.21
CA LEU A 307 -6.30 -10.04 -9.65
C LEU A 307 -5.44 -10.46 -8.46
N ARG A 308 -5.87 -11.43 -7.65
CA ARG A 308 -5.19 -11.82 -6.39
C ARG A 308 -3.93 -12.66 -6.57
N GLY A 309 -3.47 -12.88 -7.79
CA GLY A 309 -2.14 -13.48 -8.02
C GLY A 309 -1.98 -14.91 -7.50
N ARG A 310 -3.05 -15.64 -7.16
CA ARG A 310 -2.93 -16.96 -6.52
C ARG A 310 -2.75 -18.07 -7.56
N TYR A 311 -1.72 -17.92 -8.38
CA TYR A 311 -1.13 -19.03 -9.12
C TYR A 311 0.39 -18.92 -9.00
N GLY A 312 0.91 -19.63 -8.01
CA GLY A 312 2.34 -19.85 -7.82
C GLY A 312 2.74 -21.23 -8.30
N ARG A 313 3.87 -21.28 -9.03
CA ARG A 313 4.49 -22.43 -9.70
C ARG A 313 4.32 -23.74 -8.92
N GLY A 314 3.51 -24.66 -9.46
CA GLY A 314 3.24 -25.97 -8.85
C GLY A 314 4.45 -26.92 -8.87
N PRO A 315 4.29 -28.18 -8.40
CA PRO A 315 3.09 -28.77 -7.80
C PRO A 315 3.36 -29.17 -6.31
N ASP A 316 2.40 -29.59 -5.46
CA ASP A 316 1.18 -30.38 -5.76
C ASP A 316 -0.14 -29.73 -5.33
N GLY A 317 -1.13 -29.84 -6.23
CA GLY A 317 -2.44 -29.19 -6.18
C GLY A 317 -2.68 -28.15 -7.29
N TYR A 318 -1.95 -28.22 -8.42
CA TYR A 318 -2.19 -27.42 -9.63
C TYR A 318 -2.07 -25.89 -9.47
N GLY A 319 -1.16 -25.42 -8.61
CA GLY A 319 -0.91 -23.99 -8.43
C GLY A 319 -1.93 -23.27 -7.54
N LEU A 320 -2.83 -24.00 -6.89
CA LEU A 320 -3.82 -23.47 -5.93
C LEU A 320 -3.28 -23.39 -4.48
N LEU A 321 -2.21 -24.12 -4.17
CA LEU A 321 -1.59 -24.19 -2.84
C LEU A 321 -0.21 -23.52 -2.81
N LYS A 322 0.12 -22.89 -1.67
CA LYS A 322 1.45 -22.32 -1.43
C LYS A 322 2.47 -23.45 -1.32
N SER A 323 3.58 -23.37 -2.07
CA SER A 323 4.73 -24.27 -1.89
C SER A 323 5.36 -24.09 -0.51
N GLU A 324 5.88 -25.14 0.10
CA GLU A 324 6.58 -25.12 1.39
C GLU A 324 7.73 -24.10 1.44
N LEU A 325 8.46 -23.92 0.32
CA LEU A 325 9.48 -22.87 0.12
C LEU A 325 8.96 -21.43 0.31
N ALA A 326 7.69 -21.17 -0.04
CA ALA A 326 7.06 -19.87 0.15
C ALA A 326 6.62 -19.63 1.60
N LEU A 327 6.50 -20.71 2.40
CA LEU A 327 6.26 -20.63 3.84
C LEU A 327 7.54 -20.37 4.64
N ILE A 328 8.73 -20.52 4.05
CA ILE A 328 10.01 -20.38 4.76
C ILE A 328 10.88 -19.21 4.24
N SER A 329 10.55 -18.59 3.11
CA SER A 329 11.27 -17.42 2.58
C SER A 329 10.59 -16.10 3.02
N PRO A 330 11.26 -15.24 3.82
CA PRO A 330 10.69 -13.96 4.26
C PRO A 330 10.27 -13.03 3.10
N ALA A 331 10.99 -13.07 1.97
CA ALA A 331 10.63 -12.32 0.76
C ALA A 331 9.35 -12.85 0.08
N ALA A 332 9.05 -14.15 0.21
CA ALA A 332 7.83 -14.78 -0.30
C ALA A 332 6.65 -14.70 0.69
N GLN A 333 6.94 -14.40 1.96
CA GLN A 333 5.97 -14.10 3.00
C GLN A 333 5.54 -12.62 3.01
N MET A 334 6.11 -11.78 2.13
CA MET A 334 5.74 -10.37 2.03
C MET A 334 4.23 -10.22 1.93
N GLY A 335 3.68 -9.36 2.78
CA GLY A 335 2.29 -8.95 2.69
C GLY A 335 2.01 -8.46 1.27
N ILE A 336 0.92 -8.93 0.67
CA ILE A 336 0.45 -8.41 -0.62
C ILE A 336 -0.03 -6.98 -0.35
N TYR A 337 0.89 -6.02 -0.37
CA TYR A 337 0.56 -4.61 -0.34
C TYR A 337 -0.10 -4.28 -1.68
N LEU A 338 -1.31 -3.71 -1.64
CA LEU A 338 -1.90 -3.07 -2.81
C LEU A 338 -0.90 -1.99 -3.25
N PRO A 339 -0.46 -1.98 -4.51
CA PRO A 339 0.52 -1.02 -4.99
C PRO A 339 -0.07 0.40 -4.94
N ASN A 340 0.75 1.43 -5.12
CA ASN A 340 0.26 2.82 -5.15
C ASN A 340 -0.52 3.14 -6.43
N GLU A 341 -0.26 2.38 -7.50
CA GLU A 341 -0.85 2.54 -8.82
C GLU A 341 -1.50 1.24 -9.24
N THR A 342 -2.66 1.30 -9.90
CA THR A 342 -3.29 0.11 -10.47
C THR A 342 -2.29 -0.57 -11.39
N PRO A 343 -1.94 -1.86 -11.15
CA PRO A 343 -0.97 -2.53 -12.01
C PRO A 343 -1.52 -2.56 -13.43
N THR A 344 -0.73 -2.02 -14.37
CA THR A 344 -1.09 -2.04 -15.79
C THR A 344 -0.61 -3.37 -16.38
N PRO A 345 -1.46 -4.10 -17.13
CA PRO A 345 -1.01 -5.26 -17.86
C PRO A 345 0.14 -4.88 -18.81
N THR A 346 1.30 -5.52 -18.66
CA THR A 346 2.40 -5.41 -19.64
C THR A 346 2.13 -6.26 -20.88
N ASP A 347 2.40 -5.70 -22.06
CA ASP A 347 2.31 -6.45 -23.32
C ASP A 347 3.42 -7.53 -23.35
N PRO A 348 3.08 -8.83 -23.39
CA PRO A 348 4.06 -9.91 -23.44
C PRO A 348 4.87 -9.94 -24.75
N ALA A 349 4.46 -9.19 -25.77
CA ALA A 349 5.16 -9.08 -27.05
C ALA A 349 6.27 -8.01 -27.05
N ASN A 350 6.41 -7.20 -25.99
CA ASN A 350 7.40 -6.13 -25.94
C ASN A 350 8.76 -6.64 -25.44
N PRO A 351 9.79 -6.76 -26.31
CA PRO A 351 11.09 -7.32 -25.94
C PRO A 351 11.98 -6.37 -25.12
N SER A 352 11.58 -5.11 -24.92
CA SER A 352 12.40 -4.11 -24.21
C SER A 352 12.18 -4.06 -22.69
N ILE A 353 11.36 -4.95 -22.12
CA ILE A 353 11.03 -4.93 -20.70
C ILE A 353 12.09 -5.71 -19.91
N THR A 354 13.17 -5.03 -19.53
CA THR A 354 14.16 -5.49 -18.52
C THR A 354 13.62 -5.41 -17.07
N ALA A 355 12.41 -4.91 -16.87
CA ALA A 355 11.80 -4.67 -15.56
C ALA A 355 10.77 -5.76 -15.20
N VAL A 356 11.14 -7.04 -15.36
CA VAL A 356 10.36 -8.13 -14.75
C VAL A 356 10.86 -8.28 -13.30
N PRO A 357 10.03 -8.00 -12.28
CA PRO A 357 10.48 -8.10 -10.89
C PRO A 357 10.83 -9.53 -10.51
N GLU A 358 11.81 -9.70 -9.62
CA GLU A 358 12.24 -11.02 -9.11
C GLU A 358 11.12 -11.76 -8.33
N VAL A 359 10.17 -10.99 -7.77
CA VAL A 359 8.95 -11.48 -7.13
C VAL A 359 7.73 -10.89 -7.85
N ASP A 360 7.47 -11.40 -9.05
CA ASP A 360 6.42 -10.91 -9.93
C ASP A 360 5.00 -11.36 -9.49
N ARG A 361 4.01 -10.50 -9.67
CA ARG A 361 2.59 -10.87 -9.54
C ARG A 361 2.20 -11.69 -10.78
N ARG A 362 2.42 -13.00 -10.66
CA ARG A 362 2.48 -14.07 -11.69
C ARG A 362 1.29 -14.26 -12.65
N HIS A 363 0.65 -13.22 -13.15
CA HIS A 363 -0.40 -13.36 -14.17
C HIS A 363 0.06 -13.10 -15.60
N HIS A 364 1.30 -12.65 -15.82
CA HIS A 364 1.80 -12.43 -17.18
C HIS A 364 2.36 -13.69 -17.87
N TYR A 365 2.97 -14.62 -17.13
CA TYR A 365 3.68 -15.75 -17.74
C TYR A 365 2.78 -16.93 -18.17
N ILE A 366 1.74 -17.24 -17.39
CA ILE A 366 0.88 -18.42 -17.64
C ILE A 366 -0.01 -18.18 -18.87
N TRP A 367 -0.52 -16.97 -19.07
CA TRP A 367 -1.37 -16.65 -20.22
C TRP A 367 -0.58 -16.63 -21.53
N GLY A 368 0.68 -16.16 -21.51
CA GLY A 368 1.57 -16.27 -22.67
C GLY A 368 1.90 -17.72 -23.05
N MET A 369 1.94 -18.64 -22.08
CA MET A 369 2.19 -20.07 -22.32
C MET A 369 0.91 -20.82 -22.75
N GLU A 370 -0.23 -20.54 -22.11
CA GLU A 370 -1.54 -21.10 -22.47
C GLU A 370 -2.01 -20.62 -23.84
N TYR A 371 -1.80 -19.34 -24.18
CA TYR A 371 -2.12 -18.82 -25.52
C TYR A 371 -1.25 -19.46 -26.61
N ARG A 372 0.04 -19.74 -26.32
CA ARG A 372 0.92 -20.51 -27.23
C ARG A 372 0.49 -21.97 -27.38
N ARG A 373 -0.02 -22.61 -26.33
CA ARG A 373 -0.59 -23.97 -26.43
C ARG A 373 -1.84 -23.98 -27.30
N VAL A 374 -2.75 -23.03 -27.13
CA VAL A 374 -3.96 -22.94 -27.95
C VAL A 374 -3.60 -22.66 -29.42
N GLN A 375 -2.60 -21.81 -29.69
CA GLN A 375 -2.12 -21.57 -31.04
C GLN A 375 -1.40 -22.79 -31.66
N GLN A 376 -0.57 -23.51 -30.89
CA GLN A 376 0.09 -24.72 -31.37
C GLN A 376 -0.89 -25.85 -31.70
N VAL A 377 -1.93 -26.04 -30.87
CA VAL A 377 -3.00 -27.02 -31.13
C VAL A 377 -3.84 -26.63 -32.35
N SER A 378 -4.03 -25.33 -32.61
CA SER A 378 -4.73 -24.86 -33.82
C SER A 378 -3.89 -25.01 -35.10
N SER A 379 -2.56 -24.96 -35.01
CA SER A 379 -1.68 -25.19 -36.16
C SER A 379 -1.46 -26.66 -36.48
N GLU A 380 -1.47 -27.55 -35.47
CA GLU A 380 -1.29 -29.00 -35.68
C GLU A 380 -2.58 -29.69 -36.18
N SER A 381 -3.76 -29.13 -35.84
CA SER A 381 -5.06 -29.66 -36.30
C SER A 381 -5.43 -29.28 -37.74
N MET A 382 -4.72 -28.34 -38.38
CA MET A 382 -4.90 -28.02 -39.80
C MET A 382 -3.95 -28.76 -40.75
N THR A 383 -2.94 -29.48 -40.23
CA THR A 383 -1.99 -30.27 -41.04
C THR A 383 -2.24 -31.78 -41.04
N ALA A 384 -3.26 -32.26 -40.32
CA ALA A 384 -3.55 -33.70 -40.18
C ALA A 384 -4.79 -34.19 -40.94
N THR A 385 -5.21 -33.47 -41.99
CA THR A 385 -6.10 -34.00 -43.04
C THR A 385 -5.60 -33.52 -44.41
N GLY A 386 -4.60 -34.22 -44.92
CA GLY A 386 -4.11 -34.15 -46.29
C GLY A 386 -3.71 -35.55 -46.73
#